data_AF-A0A7S2FD74-F1
#
_entry.id   AF-A0A7S2FD74-F1
#
_cell.length_a   1.000
_cell.length_b   1.000
_cell.length_c   1.000
_cell.angle_alpha   90.00
_cell.angle_beta   90.00
_cell.angle_gamma   90.00
#
_symmetry.space_group_name_H-M   'P 1'
#
loop_
_entity.id
_entity.type
_entity.pdbx_description
1 polymer ?
#
loop_
_entity_poly.entity_id
_entity_poly.type
_entity_poly.pdbx_seq_one_letter_code
_entity_poly.pdbx_strand_id
1 'polypeptide(L)'
;VCEPFVFPQPPMEEGKVEGAVAAPNPATLDVEGLRIAVSSVDAMKHLAGAELGRGYGAGADRLARLAAHCISQRLAYPIFPSPRMAGLPLDVAMAEEKAQISGDVDVLLMPSDLAPLAKAVDASALLPVAVAGDAKAETEASVGGIVPSANSSVLAVNPGRTARGTGGGSYARIMVSAGETP
;
A
#
# COMPACT_ATOMS: atom_id res chain seq x y z
N VAL A 1 -16.63 5.98 -22.16
CA VAL A 1 -16.17 7.38 -21.97
C VAL A 1 -14.91 7.31 -21.13
N CYS A 2 -13.87 8.13 -21.38
CA CYS A 2 -12.69 8.13 -20.50
C CYS A 2 -13.13 8.67 -19.12
N GLU A 3 -13.08 7.79 -18.11
CA GLU A 3 -13.29 8.09 -16.69
C GLU A 3 -12.41 9.27 -16.21
N PRO A 4 -12.78 9.97 -15.13
CA PRO A 4 -11.99 11.07 -14.60
C PRO A 4 -10.55 10.63 -14.28
N PHE A 5 -9.59 11.40 -14.80
CA PHE A 5 -8.14 11.24 -14.58
C PHE A 5 -7.72 11.87 -13.25
N VAL A 6 -8.49 11.67 -12.17
CA VAL A 6 -8.21 12.25 -10.85
C VAL A 6 -8.35 11.16 -9.79
N PHE A 7 -7.33 11.00 -8.97
CA PHE A 7 -7.32 10.03 -7.87
C PHE A 7 -7.89 10.66 -6.60
N PRO A 8 -8.74 9.95 -5.82
CA PRO A 8 -9.32 8.62 -6.06
C PRO A 8 -10.31 8.56 -7.22
N GLN A 9 -10.34 7.42 -7.93
CA GLN A 9 -11.18 7.22 -9.13
C GLN A 9 -12.39 6.32 -8.82
N PRO A 10 -13.58 6.63 -9.39
CA PRO A 10 -14.74 5.75 -9.31
C PRO A 10 -14.50 4.44 -10.09
N PRO A 11 -15.34 3.41 -9.88
CA PRO A 11 -15.35 2.23 -10.74
C PRO A 11 -15.60 2.61 -12.19
N MET A 12 -14.93 1.90 -13.10
CA MET A 12 -15.17 2.07 -14.53
C MET A 12 -16.61 1.68 -14.88
N GLU A 13 -17.25 2.40 -15.79
CA GLU A 13 -18.50 1.96 -16.39
C GLU A 13 -18.33 0.56 -17.01
N GLU A 14 -19.00 -0.43 -16.43
CA GLU A 14 -18.93 -1.82 -16.87
C GLU A 14 -19.52 -1.96 -18.28
N GLY A 15 -18.72 -2.48 -19.21
CA GLY A 15 -19.30 -3.29 -20.28
C GLY A 15 -19.86 -4.56 -19.65
N LYS A 16 -20.99 -5.09 -20.15
CA LYS A 16 -21.59 -6.35 -19.67
C LYS A 16 -20.63 -7.53 -19.88
N VAL A 17 -19.69 -7.73 -18.97
CA VAL A 17 -18.83 -8.90 -18.91
C VAL A 17 -19.32 -9.73 -17.74
N GLU A 18 -19.96 -10.86 -18.05
CA GLU A 18 -20.43 -11.78 -17.02
C GLU A 18 -19.25 -12.25 -16.16
N GLY A 19 -19.40 -12.10 -14.84
CA GLY A 19 -18.37 -12.50 -13.87
C GLY A 19 -17.25 -11.48 -13.64
N ALA A 20 -17.33 -10.27 -14.20
CA ALA A 20 -16.42 -9.17 -13.86
C ALA A 20 -17.09 -8.17 -12.92
N VAL A 21 -16.29 -7.54 -12.05
CA VAL A 21 -16.72 -6.44 -11.18
C VAL A 21 -15.75 -5.28 -11.37
N ALA A 22 -16.25 -4.10 -11.69
CA ALA A 22 -15.47 -2.87 -11.67
C ALA A 22 -15.35 -2.35 -10.23
N ALA A 23 -14.13 -2.21 -9.75
CA ALA A 23 -13.82 -1.64 -8.44
C ALA A 23 -13.30 -0.20 -8.57
N PRO A 24 -13.45 0.66 -7.54
CA PRO A 24 -12.82 1.97 -7.52
C PRO A 24 -11.29 1.85 -7.43
N ASN A 25 -10.59 2.97 -7.57
CA ASN A 25 -9.15 3.05 -7.33
C ASN A 25 -8.83 4.15 -6.29
N PRO A 26 -8.35 3.81 -5.09
CA PRO A 26 -8.04 2.45 -4.61
C PRO A 26 -9.32 1.69 -4.21
N ALA A 27 -9.19 0.40 -3.91
CA ALA A 27 -10.26 -0.43 -3.37
C ALA A 27 -9.74 -1.40 -2.31
N THR A 28 -10.63 -1.80 -1.40
CA THR A 28 -10.43 -2.95 -0.52
C THR A 28 -11.44 -4.02 -0.92
N LEU A 29 -10.95 -5.21 -1.26
CA LEU A 29 -11.73 -6.34 -1.74
C LEU A 29 -11.71 -7.46 -0.70
N ASP A 30 -12.82 -8.15 -0.52
CA ASP A 30 -12.91 -9.37 0.27
C ASP A 30 -13.10 -10.56 -0.68
N VAL A 31 -12.15 -11.49 -0.67
CA VAL A 31 -12.19 -12.70 -1.49
C VAL A 31 -12.15 -13.90 -0.54
N GLU A 32 -13.33 -14.46 -0.26
CA GLU A 32 -13.48 -15.63 0.63
C GLU A 32 -12.83 -15.43 2.02
N GLY A 33 -12.92 -14.23 2.59
CA GLY A 33 -12.34 -13.86 3.88
C GLY A 33 -10.91 -13.31 3.80
N LEU A 34 -10.28 -13.33 2.63
CA LEU A 34 -9.00 -12.67 2.40
C LEU A 34 -9.23 -11.19 2.03
N ARG A 35 -8.81 -10.27 2.90
CA ARG A 35 -8.94 -8.83 2.66
C ARG A 35 -7.73 -8.28 1.90
N ILE A 36 -7.97 -7.81 0.68
CA ILE A 36 -6.96 -7.31 -0.25
C ILE A 36 -7.17 -5.82 -0.48
N ALA A 37 -6.20 -4.98 -0.09
CA ALA A 37 -6.14 -3.59 -0.52
C ALA A 37 -5.39 -3.48 -1.85
N VAL A 38 -5.95 -2.74 -2.80
CA VAL A 38 -5.37 -2.55 -4.14
C VAL A 38 -5.41 -1.08 -4.55
N SER A 39 -4.33 -0.62 -5.17
CA SER A 39 -4.29 0.66 -5.86
C SER A 39 -3.49 0.52 -7.14
N SER A 40 -3.91 1.21 -8.20
CA SER A 40 -3.16 1.25 -9.47
C SER A 40 -2.14 2.40 -9.54
N VAL A 41 -2.13 3.28 -8.54
CA VAL A 41 -1.15 4.37 -8.43
C VAL A 41 0.19 3.82 -7.99
N ASP A 42 1.28 4.27 -8.63
CA ASP A 42 2.64 3.87 -8.28
C ASP A 42 3.16 4.60 -7.01
N ALA A 43 2.44 4.44 -5.90
CA ALA A 43 2.74 5.11 -4.64
C ALA A 43 4.12 4.73 -4.11
N MET A 44 4.55 3.47 -4.29
CA MET A 44 5.88 3.02 -3.87
C MET A 44 7.00 3.74 -4.61
N LYS A 45 6.89 3.93 -5.94
CA LYS A 45 7.90 4.68 -6.70
C LYS A 45 7.90 6.15 -6.33
N HIS A 46 6.73 6.74 -6.11
CA HIS A 46 6.64 8.13 -5.66
C HIS A 46 7.25 8.31 -4.27
N LEU A 47 6.97 7.38 -3.35
CA LEU A 47 7.56 7.34 -2.01
C LEU A 47 9.07 7.16 -2.11
N ALA A 48 9.57 6.31 -3.01
CA ALA A 48 10.99 6.13 -3.21
C ALA A 48 11.72 7.43 -3.59
N GLY A 49 11.05 8.35 -4.29
CA GLY A 49 11.61 9.66 -4.63
C GLY A 49 11.51 10.71 -3.50
N ALA A 50 10.58 10.53 -2.56
CA ALA A 50 10.28 11.50 -1.50
C ALA A 50 10.76 11.08 -0.10
N GLU A 51 11.02 9.79 0.12
CA GLU A 51 11.46 9.22 1.40
C GLU A 51 12.84 9.79 1.77
N LEU A 52 12.94 10.36 2.98
CA LEU A 52 14.19 10.79 3.58
C LEU A 52 14.62 9.75 4.62
N GLY A 53 15.52 8.85 4.23
CA GLY A 53 16.06 7.83 5.13
C GLY A 53 17.52 8.10 5.51
N ARG A 54 17.78 8.44 6.77
CA ARG A 54 19.11 8.28 7.39
C ARG A 54 19.00 7.23 8.49
N GLY A 55 19.96 6.31 8.56
CA GLY A 55 20.10 5.40 9.70
C GLY A 55 19.43 4.02 9.58
N TYR A 56 18.81 3.69 8.45
CA TYR A 56 18.45 2.30 8.17
C TYR A 56 19.75 1.56 7.85
N GLY A 57 20.27 0.77 8.78
CA GLY A 57 21.54 0.08 8.66
C GLY A 57 21.71 -0.66 7.33
N ALA A 58 22.95 -0.96 6.95
CA ALA A 58 23.25 -1.75 5.76
C ALA A 58 22.42 -3.06 5.79
N GLY A 59 21.54 -3.25 4.81
CA GLY A 59 20.66 -4.43 4.70
C GLY A 59 19.17 -4.17 4.95
N ALA A 60 18.75 -2.95 5.32
CA ALA A 60 17.33 -2.66 5.49
C ALA A 60 16.59 -2.70 4.13
N ASP A 61 15.57 -3.55 4.02
CA ASP A 61 14.80 -3.73 2.79
C ASP A 61 13.95 -2.50 2.45
N ARG A 62 14.42 -1.74 1.47
CA ARG A 62 13.77 -0.50 1.05
C ARG A 62 12.37 -0.72 0.51
N LEU A 63 12.12 -1.77 -0.27
CA LEU A 63 10.82 -1.98 -0.90
C LEU A 63 9.75 -2.34 0.14
N ALA A 64 10.11 -3.20 1.11
CA ALA A 64 9.23 -3.50 2.24
C ALA A 64 8.91 -2.24 3.06
N ARG A 65 9.90 -1.35 3.30
CA ARG A 65 9.65 -0.06 3.99
C ARG A 65 8.70 0.85 3.22
N LEU A 66 8.84 0.95 1.91
CA LEU A 66 7.94 1.76 1.07
C LEU A 66 6.50 1.26 1.18
N ALA A 67 6.30 -0.06 1.14
CA ALA A 67 4.98 -0.65 1.39
C ALA A 67 4.49 -0.42 2.83
N ALA A 68 5.39 -0.48 3.82
CA ALA A 68 5.07 -0.22 5.22
C ALA A 68 4.51 1.19 5.43
N HIS A 69 4.93 2.20 4.66
CA HIS A 69 4.39 3.57 4.77
C HIS A 69 2.91 3.63 4.40
N CYS A 70 2.48 2.88 3.38
CA CYS A 70 1.07 2.80 3.02
C CYS A 70 0.27 2.08 4.11
N ILE A 71 0.80 0.98 4.64
CA ILE A 71 0.12 0.17 5.68
C ILE A 71 -0.03 0.97 6.97
N SER A 72 1.05 1.58 7.47
CA SER A 72 1.06 2.28 8.76
C SER A 72 0.17 3.52 8.74
N GLN A 73 0.11 4.22 7.61
CA GLN A 73 -0.74 5.40 7.44
C GLN A 73 -2.18 5.05 7.03
N ARG A 74 -2.48 3.77 6.80
CA ARG A 74 -3.78 3.30 6.29
C ARG A 74 -4.26 4.09 5.07
N LEU A 75 -3.34 4.44 4.19
CA LEU A 75 -3.61 5.23 2.98
C LEU A 75 -2.90 4.59 1.79
N ALA A 76 -3.64 4.39 0.71
CA ALA A 76 -3.06 3.88 -0.54
C ALA A 76 -2.05 4.86 -1.15
N TYR A 77 -2.20 6.16 -0.88
CA TYR A 77 -1.28 7.20 -1.33
C TYR A 77 -0.93 8.18 -0.19
N PRO A 78 0.07 7.87 0.64
CA PRO A 78 0.43 8.66 1.83
C PRO A 78 1.19 9.96 1.54
N ILE A 79 1.57 10.23 0.27
CA ILE A 79 2.46 11.34 -0.06
C ILE A 79 1.65 12.62 -0.25
N PHE A 80 1.95 13.63 0.55
CA PHE A 80 1.39 14.97 0.40
C PHE A 80 2.45 16.07 0.55
N PRO A 81 2.48 17.06 -0.36
CA PRO A 81 1.76 17.14 -1.63
C PRO A 81 2.20 16.06 -2.64
N SER A 82 1.33 15.70 -3.60
CA SER A 82 1.70 14.80 -4.69
C SER A 82 2.93 15.37 -5.43
N PRO A 83 4.04 14.60 -5.59
CA PRO A 83 5.24 15.11 -6.23
C PRO A 83 4.97 15.56 -7.67
N ARG A 84 5.52 16.70 -8.09
CA ARG A 84 5.30 17.20 -9.46
C ARG A 84 5.64 16.17 -10.54
N MET A 85 6.68 15.37 -10.32
CA MET A 85 7.12 14.31 -11.25
C MET A 85 6.19 13.08 -11.28
N ALA A 86 5.33 12.91 -10.28
CA ALA A 86 4.33 11.84 -10.26
C ALA A 86 3.25 12.04 -11.33
N GLY A 87 3.01 13.29 -11.74
CA GLY A 87 1.96 13.62 -12.72
C GLY A 87 0.56 13.15 -12.31
N LEU A 88 0.35 12.86 -11.01
CA LEU A 88 -0.89 12.32 -10.46
C LEU A 88 -1.80 13.47 -10.02
N PRO A 89 -2.94 13.70 -10.70
CA PRO A 89 -3.95 14.62 -10.21
C PRO A 89 -4.62 13.98 -9.00
N LEU A 90 -4.49 14.64 -7.85
CA LEU A 90 -4.99 14.17 -6.56
C LEU A 90 -6.12 15.09 -6.13
N ASP A 91 -7.33 14.56 -6.01
CA ASP A 91 -8.42 15.21 -5.30
C ASP A 91 -8.21 15.01 -3.80
N VAL A 92 -7.64 16.02 -3.17
CA VAL A 92 -7.31 16.00 -1.73
C VAL A 92 -8.55 15.91 -0.85
N ALA A 93 -9.69 16.47 -1.29
CA ALA A 93 -10.92 16.45 -0.52
C ALA A 93 -11.54 15.05 -0.50
N MET A 94 -11.43 14.33 -1.62
CA MET A 94 -11.92 12.95 -1.71
C MET A 94 -10.91 11.92 -1.18
N ALA A 95 -9.60 12.22 -1.21
CA ALA A 95 -8.56 11.29 -0.78
C ALA A 95 -8.66 10.90 0.70
N GLU A 96 -9.07 11.83 1.57
CA GLU A 96 -9.22 11.55 3.00
C GLU A 96 -10.21 10.42 3.28
N GLU A 97 -11.30 10.33 2.51
CA GLU A 97 -12.33 9.31 2.69
C GLU A 97 -12.10 8.10 1.78
N LYS A 98 -11.75 8.33 0.50
CA LYS A 98 -11.77 7.29 -0.54
C LYS A 98 -10.40 6.69 -0.85
N ALA A 99 -9.30 7.27 -0.37
CA ALA A 99 -7.96 6.69 -0.53
C ALA A 99 -7.53 5.80 0.65
N GLN A 100 -8.41 5.59 1.63
CA GLN A 100 -8.10 4.82 2.83
C GLN A 100 -7.96 3.33 2.54
N ILE A 101 -7.00 2.70 3.21
CA ILE A 101 -6.91 1.24 3.35
C ILE A 101 -7.78 0.89 4.55
N SER A 102 -8.99 0.39 4.29
CA SER A 102 -10.02 0.18 5.31
C SER A 102 -9.77 -1.10 6.10
N GLY A 103 -9.86 -0.99 7.43
CA GLY A 103 -9.80 -2.15 8.34
C GLY A 103 -8.44 -2.86 8.37
N ASP A 104 -8.45 -4.08 8.89
CA ASP A 104 -7.29 -4.98 8.81
C ASP A 104 -7.25 -5.61 7.42
N VAL A 105 -6.10 -5.52 6.75
CA VAL A 105 -5.87 -6.10 5.42
C VAL A 105 -4.82 -7.19 5.51
N ASP A 106 -5.03 -8.28 4.79
CA ASP A 106 -4.10 -9.40 4.75
C ASP A 106 -3.07 -9.22 3.63
N VAL A 107 -3.50 -8.60 2.52
CA VAL A 107 -2.67 -8.39 1.33
C VAL A 107 -2.75 -6.93 0.90
N LEU A 108 -1.58 -6.31 0.66
CA LEU A 108 -1.46 -5.01 0.02
C LEU A 108 -0.89 -5.19 -1.39
N LEU A 109 -1.72 -5.00 -2.41
CA LEU A 109 -1.35 -5.11 -3.82
C LEU A 109 -1.07 -3.73 -4.44
N MET A 110 0.20 -3.46 -4.72
CA MET A 110 0.68 -2.17 -5.23
C MET A 110 1.56 -2.39 -6.47
N PRO A 111 0.99 -2.37 -7.69
CA PRO A 111 1.77 -2.42 -8.92
C PRO A 111 2.69 -1.20 -9.04
N SER A 112 3.97 -1.46 -9.33
CA SER A 112 5.00 -0.41 -9.43
C SER A 112 6.04 -0.74 -10.50
N ASP A 113 6.67 0.29 -11.08
CA ASP A 113 7.82 0.11 -11.96
C ASP A 113 9.10 -0.35 -11.23
N LEU A 114 9.08 -0.31 -9.89
CA LEU A 114 10.12 -0.88 -9.03
C LEU A 114 10.25 -2.40 -9.23
N ALA A 115 11.28 -3.00 -8.62
CA ALA A 115 11.46 -4.44 -8.68
C ALA A 115 10.25 -5.17 -8.04
N PRO A 116 9.84 -6.34 -8.57
CA PRO A 116 8.78 -7.13 -7.97
C PRO A 116 9.05 -7.45 -6.50
N LEU A 117 7.98 -7.51 -5.71
CA LEU A 117 8.00 -7.65 -4.26
C LEU A 117 6.92 -8.64 -3.84
N ALA A 118 7.23 -9.54 -2.93
CA ALA A 118 6.26 -10.37 -2.22
C ALA A 118 6.84 -10.63 -0.82
N LYS A 119 6.47 -9.80 0.16
CA LYS A 119 7.04 -9.86 1.51
C LYS A 119 5.98 -9.58 2.57
N ALA A 120 6.07 -10.29 3.68
CA ALA A 120 5.33 -9.94 4.88
C ALA A 120 5.93 -8.66 5.48
N VAL A 121 5.08 -7.66 5.71
CA VAL A 121 5.46 -6.35 6.22
C VAL A 121 4.59 -6.04 7.43
N ASP A 122 5.24 -5.65 8.52
CA ASP A 122 4.56 -5.18 9.73
C ASP A 122 4.40 -3.66 9.67
N ALA A 123 3.23 -3.16 10.07
CA ALA A 123 2.96 -1.72 10.19
C ALA A 123 3.91 -1.04 11.20
N SER A 124 4.35 -1.77 12.23
CA SER A 124 5.28 -1.30 13.25
C SER A 124 6.73 -1.21 12.78
N ALA A 125 7.07 -1.77 11.60
CA ALA A 125 8.43 -1.77 11.06
C ALA A 125 8.99 -0.37 10.74
N LEU A 126 8.14 0.66 10.74
CA LEU A 126 8.53 2.06 10.58
C LEU A 126 8.80 2.79 11.88
N LEU A 127 8.54 2.17 13.04
CA LEU A 127 8.96 2.73 14.31
C LEU A 127 10.49 2.79 14.32
N PRO A 128 11.09 3.92 14.73
CA PRO A 128 12.53 4.01 14.85
C PRO A 128 13.00 2.90 15.80
N VAL A 129 13.93 2.06 15.33
CA VAL A 129 14.69 1.17 16.21
C VAL A 129 15.28 2.09 17.27
N ALA A 130 14.84 1.93 18.52
CA ALA A 130 15.40 2.68 19.63
C ALA A 130 16.92 2.53 19.56
N VAL A 131 17.62 3.64 19.31
CA VAL A 131 19.06 3.69 19.49
C VAL A 131 19.26 3.28 20.95
N ALA A 132 19.94 2.16 21.19
CA ALA A 132 20.24 1.69 22.54
C ALA A 132 21.03 2.80 23.26
N GLY A 133 20.30 3.60 24.01
CA GLY A 133 20.77 4.72 24.79
C GLY A 133 19.89 4.79 26.00
N ASP A 134 20.49 4.61 27.17
CA ASP A 134 19.86 4.72 28.48
C ASP A 134 19.10 6.06 28.61
N ALA A 135 17.79 6.04 28.39
CA ALA A 135 16.93 7.18 28.65
C ALA A 135 15.59 6.68 29.18
N LYS A 136 15.29 7.10 30.42
CA LYS A 136 14.06 6.82 31.16
C LYS A 136 12.82 7.16 30.33
N ALA A 137 11.86 6.25 30.37
CA ALA A 137 10.52 6.44 29.86
C ALA A 137 9.82 7.60 30.59
N GLU A 138 9.34 8.56 29.82
CA GLU A 138 8.27 9.47 30.23
C GLU A 138 7.09 9.24 29.28
N THR A 139 5.98 8.87 29.90
CA THR A 139 4.67 8.63 29.29
C THR A 139 4.02 9.97 28.93
N GLU A 140 3.31 9.97 27.80
CA GLU A 140 2.05 10.68 27.50
C GLU A 140 2.04 11.46 26.18
N ALA A 141 1.28 10.93 25.21
CA ALA A 141 0.36 11.72 24.38
C ALA A 141 -0.60 10.76 23.67
N SER A 142 -1.79 10.57 24.25
CA SER A 142 -2.94 9.97 23.60
C SER A 142 -3.48 10.92 22.54
N VAL A 143 -3.02 10.78 21.29
CA VAL A 143 -3.75 11.22 20.11
C VAL A 143 -4.53 10.00 19.62
N GLY A 144 -5.83 10.13 19.40
CA GLY A 144 -6.76 9.08 18.99
C GLY A 144 -6.49 8.48 17.60
N GLY A 145 -5.26 8.04 17.34
CA GLY A 145 -4.93 7.14 16.25
C GLY A 145 -5.33 5.73 16.64
N ILE A 146 -6.08 5.06 15.78
CA ILE A 146 -6.34 3.63 15.89
C ILE A 146 -4.97 2.93 15.90
N VAL A 147 -4.58 2.41 17.07
CA VAL A 147 -3.35 1.65 17.25
C VAL A 147 -3.38 0.45 16.29
N PRO A 148 -2.35 0.22 15.44
CA PRO A 148 -2.31 -0.97 14.61
C PRO A 148 -2.42 -2.21 15.52
N SER A 149 -3.31 -3.14 15.14
CA SER A 149 -3.48 -4.40 15.85
C SER A 149 -2.13 -5.09 15.99
N ALA A 150 -1.80 -5.51 17.21
CA ALA A 150 -0.41 -5.72 17.64
C ALA A 150 0.35 -6.87 16.96
N ASN A 151 -0.22 -7.61 15.99
CA ASN A 151 0.41 -8.80 15.39
C ASN A 151 -0.07 -9.21 13.98
N SER A 152 -0.69 -8.33 13.17
CA SER A 152 -1.05 -8.71 11.79
C SER A 152 0.02 -8.26 10.77
N SER A 153 0.89 -9.18 10.38
CA SER A 153 1.77 -8.96 9.22
C SER A 153 0.93 -8.92 7.93
N VAL A 154 1.12 -7.89 7.10
CA VAL A 154 0.43 -7.74 5.80
C VAL A 154 1.36 -8.23 4.69
N LEU A 155 0.87 -9.06 3.78
CA LEU A 155 1.62 -9.47 2.59
C LEU A 155 1.62 -8.33 1.56
N ALA A 156 2.74 -7.60 1.46
CA ALA A 156 2.94 -6.59 0.43
C ALA A 156 3.39 -7.23 -0.89
N VAL A 157 2.64 -6.97 -1.95
CA VAL A 157 2.86 -7.53 -3.29
C VAL A 157 3.00 -6.42 -4.33
N ASN A 158 4.16 -6.38 -4.99
CA ASN A 158 4.36 -5.69 -6.26
C ASN A 158 4.52 -6.72 -7.37
N PRO A 159 3.51 -6.94 -8.23
CA PRO A 159 3.63 -7.85 -9.36
C PRO A 159 4.55 -7.32 -10.47
N GLY A 160 4.93 -6.04 -10.43
CA GLY A 160 5.59 -5.34 -11.54
C GLY A 160 4.59 -4.96 -12.65
N ARG A 161 5.11 -4.78 -13.86
CA ARG A 161 4.31 -4.50 -15.06
C ARG A 161 4.27 -5.76 -15.92
N THR A 162 3.12 -6.08 -16.50
CA THR A 162 2.95 -7.23 -17.41
C THR A 162 3.79 -7.09 -18.69
N ALA A 163 4.14 -5.86 -19.09
CA ALA A 163 5.03 -5.56 -20.20
C ALA A 163 5.97 -4.40 -19.84
N ARG A 164 7.19 -4.41 -20.36
CA ARG A 164 8.16 -3.30 -20.23
C ARG A 164 8.72 -2.95 -21.61
N GLY A 165 8.35 -1.78 -22.13
CA GLY A 165 8.71 -1.40 -23.50
C GLY A 165 8.14 -2.39 -24.52
N THR A 166 9.01 -2.98 -25.34
CA THR A 166 8.64 -4.00 -26.32
C THR A 166 8.74 -5.44 -25.78
N GLY A 167 9.17 -5.61 -24.52
CA GLY A 167 9.39 -6.93 -23.90
C GLY A 167 8.27 -7.35 -22.94
N GLY A 168 8.24 -8.65 -22.64
CA GLY A 168 7.40 -9.21 -21.58
C GLY A 168 7.83 -8.73 -20.19
N GLY A 169 6.89 -8.71 -19.27
CA GLY A 169 7.12 -8.32 -17.88
C GLY A 169 6.79 -9.44 -16.90
N SER A 170 6.23 -9.09 -15.75
CA SER A 170 5.97 -10.01 -14.65
C SER A 170 4.51 -9.96 -14.18
N TYR A 171 4.10 -11.02 -13.49
CA TYR A 171 2.83 -11.13 -12.78
C TYR A 171 3.04 -11.86 -11.46
N ALA A 172 2.06 -11.79 -10.57
CA ALA A 172 2.06 -12.53 -9.30
C ALA A 172 0.88 -13.50 -9.27
N ARG A 173 1.07 -14.66 -8.65
CA ARG A 173 0.01 -15.61 -8.32
C ARG A 173 0.04 -15.84 -6.82
N ILE A 174 -1.07 -15.52 -6.15
CA ILE A 174 -1.24 -15.74 -4.72
C ILE A 174 -2.02 -17.04 -4.56
N MET A 175 -1.47 -17.98 -3.79
CA MET A 175 -2.14 -19.24 -3.46
C MET A 175 -2.42 -19.21 -1.96
N VAL A 176 -3.69 -19.39 -1.60
CA VAL A 176 -4.15 -19.37 -0.21
C VAL A 176 -4.57 -20.77 0.15
N SER A 177 -3.97 -21.34 1.19
CA SER A 177 -4.47 -22.56 1.82
C SER A 177 -5.59 -22.19 2.78
N ALA A 178 -6.67 -22.96 2.81
CA ALA A 178 -7.60 -22.92 3.93
C ALA A 178 -6.82 -23.22 5.21
N GLY A 179 -6.64 -22.23 6.07
CA GLY A 179 -6.04 -22.45 7.38
C GLY A 179 -6.92 -23.40 8.18
N GLU A 180 -6.32 -24.19 9.08
CA GLU A 180 -7.11 -24.81 10.15
C GLU A 180 -7.74 -23.68 10.98
N THR A 181 -9.07 -23.63 11.01
CA THR A 181 -9.80 -22.80 11.96
C THR A 181 -9.36 -23.17 13.37
N PRO A 182 -8.94 -22.20 14.21
CA PRO A 182 -8.58 -22.47 15.61
C PRO A 182 -9.78 -22.97 16.43
#